data_AF-A0A969HY10-F1
#
_entry.id   AF-A0A969HY10-F1
#
_cell.length_a   1.000
_cell.length_b   1.000
_cell.length_c   1.000
_cell.angle_alpha   90.00
_cell.angle_beta   90.00
_cell.angle_gamma   90.00
#
_symmetry.space_group_name_H-M   'P 1'
#
loop_
_entity.id
_entity.type
_entity.pdbx_description
1 polymer ?
#
loop_
_entity_poly.entity_id
_entity_poly.type
_entity_poly.pdbx_seq_one_letter_code
_entity_poly.pdbx_strand_id
1 'polypeptide(L)'
;MQEFLWMDRIGTMQSGIDMLDSLGWDISTFYDGSFWFVRAGEKPIFRAASRESVDAFLYGMALSYSVVPQTVLDQFRQEMAD
;
A
#
# COMPACT_ATOMS: atom_id res chain seq x y z
N MET A 1 22.53 17.66 -4.45
CA MET A 1 21.13 17.17 -4.43
C MET A 1 21.22 15.75 -3.92
N GLN A 2 20.70 15.45 -2.72
CA GLN A 2 20.84 14.14 -2.10
C GLN A 2 19.77 13.23 -2.70
N GLU A 3 20.16 12.26 -3.52
CA GLU A 3 19.24 11.28 -4.09
C GLU A 3 18.66 10.42 -2.98
N PHE A 4 17.36 10.55 -2.75
CA PHE A 4 16.64 9.72 -1.78
C PHE A 4 16.48 8.31 -2.35
N LEU A 5 17.46 7.44 -2.12
CA LEU A 5 17.52 6.03 -2.55
C LEU A 5 16.28 5.18 -2.19
N TRP A 6 15.40 5.66 -1.30
CA TRP A 6 14.15 4.98 -0.95
C TRP A 6 13.01 5.26 -1.94
N MET A 7 13.13 6.26 -2.82
CA MET A 7 12.09 6.58 -3.83
C MET A 7 11.97 5.52 -4.93
N ASP A 8 13.02 4.72 -5.17
CA ASP A 8 13.03 3.70 -6.24
C ASP A 8 12.62 2.31 -5.74
N ARG A 9 12.27 2.16 -4.46
CA ARG A 9 11.98 0.86 -3.83
C ARG A 9 10.71 0.19 -4.35
N ILE A 10 9.71 1.00 -4.70
CA ILE A 10 8.41 0.50 -5.19
C ILE A 10 8.25 0.66 -6.70
N GLY A 11 9.18 1.36 -7.37
CA GLY A 11 9.11 1.69 -8.79
C GLY A 11 7.93 2.62 -9.13
N THR A 12 6.74 2.05 -9.24
CA THR A 12 5.50 2.80 -9.52
C THR A 12 4.48 2.63 -8.41
N MET A 13 3.50 3.54 -8.37
CA MET A 13 2.38 3.43 -7.43
C MET A 13 1.61 2.12 -7.60
N GLN A 14 1.38 1.70 -8.86
CA GLN A 14 0.68 0.47 -9.17
C GLN A 14 1.45 -0.75 -8.65
N SER A 15 2.76 -0.80 -8.86
CA SER A 15 3.61 -1.88 -8.35
C SER A 15 3.60 -1.96 -6.82
N GLY A 16 3.51 -0.81 -6.14
CA GLY A 16 3.33 -0.75 -4.69
C GLY A 16 2.00 -1.35 -4.25
N ILE A 17 0.90 -1.05 -4.96
CA ILE A 17 -0.42 -1.63 -4.70
C ILE A 17 -0.42 -3.13 -4.97
N ASP A 18 0.11 -3.59 -6.10
CA ASP A 18 0.20 -5.02 -6.45
C ASP A 18 0.96 -5.81 -5.36
N MET A 19 2.00 -5.21 -4.79
CA MET A 19 2.72 -5.81 -3.67
C MET A 19 1.84 -5.90 -2.41
N LEU A 20 1.11 -4.84 -2.04
CA LEU A 20 0.19 -4.87 -0.90
C LEU A 20 -0.91 -5.94 -1.11
N ASP A 21 -1.44 -6.05 -2.32
CA ASP A 21 -2.46 -7.04 -2.65
C ASP A 21 -1.91 -8.47 -2.58
N SER A 22 -0.64 -8.68 -2.96
CA SER A 22 0.06 -9.97 -2.77
C SER A 22 0.24 -10.38 -1.30
N LEU A 23 0.00 -9.45 -0.36
CA LEU A 23 0.02 -9.67 1.08
C LEU A 23 -1.40 -9.75 1.67
N GLY A 24 -2.42 -9.83 0.81
CA GLY A 24 -3.82 -10.00 1.22
C GLY A 24 -4.51 -8.71 1.65
N TRP A 25 -3.95 -7.54 1.35
CA TRP A 25 -4.60 -6.28 1.70
C TRP A 25 -5.84 -5.98 0.86
N ASP A 26 -5.90 -6.39 -0.41
CA ASP A 26 -7.02 -6.12 -1.33
C ASP A 26 -7.40 -4.63 -1.36
N ILE A 27 -6.44 -3.81 -1.78
CA ILE A 27 -6.50 -2.36 -1.71
C ILE A 27 -7.43 -1.80 -2.79
N SER A 28 -8.40 -1.01 -2.36
CA SER A 28 -9.24 -0.23 -3.27
C SER A 28 -9.43 1.20 -2.78
N THR A 29 -9.75 2.12 -3.70
CA THR A 29 -10.05 3.51 -3.37
C THR A 29 -11.39 3.93 -3.95
N PHE A 30 -12.15 4.73 -3.22
CA PHE A 30 -13.42 5.27 -3.70
C PHE A 30 -13.65 6.68 -3.13
N TYR A 31 -14.50 7.44 -3.81
CA TYR A 31 -14.92 8.78 -3.40
C TYR A 31 -16.43 8.78 -3.13
N ASP A 32 -16.87 9.30 -1.98
CA ASP A 32 -18.28 9.30 -1.59
C ASP A 32 -19.02 10.61 -1.94
N GLY A 33 -18.34 11.55 -2.61
CA GLY A 33 -18.86 12.91 -2.86
C GLY A 33 -18.34 13.96 -1.90
N SER A 34 -17.62 13.58 -0.84
CA SER A 34 -16.99 14.50 0.12
C SER A 34 -15.55 14.09 0.46
N PHE A 35 -15.29 12.79 0.63
CA PHE A 35 -14.00 12.26 1.02
C PHE A 35 -13.54 11.11 0.13
N TRP A 36 -12.23 11.01 -0.02
CA TRP A 36 -11.56 9.84 -0.56
C TRP A 36 -11.30 8.84 0.55
N PHE A 37 -11.47 7.57 0.23
CA PHE A 37 -11.25 6.46 1.14
C PHE A 37 -10.30 5.45 0.52
N VAL A 38 -9.53 4.79 1.38
CA VAL A 38 -8.79 3.56 1.08
C VAL A 38 -9.44 2.43 1.86
N ARG A 39 -9.71 1.31 1.19
CA ARG A 39 -10.16 0.08 1.82
C ARG A 39 -9.11 -1.01 1.68
N ALA A 40 -9.12 -1.91 2.65
CA ALA A 40 -8.52 -3.23 2.58
C ALA A 40 -9.65 -4.26 2.60
N GLY A 41 -9.95 -4.84 1.44
CA GLY A 41 -11.22 -5.54 1.18
C GLY A 41 -12.42 -4.65 1.51
N GLU A 42 -13.29 -5.12 2.41
CA GLU A 42 -14.49 -4.38 2.82
C GLU A 42 -14.25 -3.34 3.94
N LYS A 43 -13.04 -3.26 4.50
CA LYS A 43 -12.76 -2.41 5.67
C LYS A 43 -12.09 -1.10 5.24
N PRO A 44 -12.66 0.08 5.57
CA PRO A 44 -11.96 1.35 5.36
C PRO A 44 -10.78 1.46 6.33
N ILE A 45 -9.58 1.74 5.80
CA ILE A 45 -8.35 1.87 6.57
C ILE A 45 -7.82 3.31 6.62
N PHE A 46 -8.26 4.16 5.68
CA PHE A 46 -7.86 5.55 5.62
C PHE A 46 -8.93 6.42 4.94
N ARG A 47 -9.01 7.69 5.35
CA ARG A 47 -9.89 8.71 4.77
C ARG A 47 -9.15 10.03 4.64
N ALA A 48 -9.29 10.70 3.51
CA ALA A 48 -8.76 12.04 3.31
C ALA A 48 -9.69 12.92 2.48
N ALA A 49 -9.51 14.24 2.59
CA ALA A 49 -10.25 15.22 1.79
C ALA A 49 -9.72 15.34 0.34
N SER A 50 -8.50 14.86 0.07
CA SER A 50 -7.84 15.01 -1.23
C SER A 50 -7.28 13.68 -1.73
N ARG A 51 -7.15 13.57 -3.06
CA ARG A 51 -6.60 12.37 -3.71
C ARG A 51 -5.12 12.21 -3.40
N GLU A 52 -4.38 13.32 -3.36
CA GLU A 52 -2.94 13.36 -3.07
C GLU A 52 -2.62 12.79 -1.69
N SER A 53 -3.50 13.04 -0.70
CA SER A 53 -3.35 12.48 0.65
C SER A 53 -3.56 10.96 0.66
N VAL A 54 -4.48 10.45 -0.17
CA VAL A 54 -4.66 8.99 -0.36
C VAL A 54 -3.45 8.38 -1.02
N ASP A 55 -2.92 9.00 -2.07
CA ASP A 55 -1.74 8.50 -2.78
C ASP A 55 -0.51 8.51 -1.85
N ALA A 56 -0.34 9.54 -1.02
CA ALA A 56 0.72 9.61 -0.01
C ALA A 56 0.59 8.51 1.06
N PHE A 57 -0.64 8.24 1.53
CA PHE A 57 -0.90 7.14 2.47
C PHE A 57 -0.49 5.79 1.87
N LEU A 58 -0.99 5.49 0.67
CA LEU A 58 -0.70 4.25 -0.03
C LEU A 58 0.79 4.11 -0.36
N TYR A 59 1.46 5.21 -0.70
CA TYR A 59 2.90 5.23 -0.93
C TYR A 59 3.66 4.88 0.35
N GLY A 60 3.30 5.48 1.50
CA GLY A 60 3.91 5.17 2.79
C GLY A 60 3.70 3.71 3.21
N MET A 61 2.52 3.17 2.92
CA MET A 61 2.18 1.77 3.17
C MET A 61 3.05 0.83 2.32
N ALA A 62 3.09 1.05 1.00
CA ALA A 62 3.93 0.27 0.09
C ALA A 62 5.42 0.38 0.46
N LEU A 63 5.91 1.58 0.77
CA LEU A 63 7.30 1.77 1.18
C LEU A 63 7.63 0.97 2.45
N SER A 64 6.72 0.95 3.43
CA SER A 64 6.91 0.22 4.68
C SER A 64 7.06 -1.29 4.46
N TYR A 65 6.32 -1.86 3.51
CA TYR A 65 6.45 -3.27 3.15
C TYR A 65 7.64 -3.55 2.23
N SER A 66 8.06 -2.60 1.40
CA SER A 66 9.19 -2.75 0.48
C SER A 66 10.55 -2.94 1.16
N VAL A 67 10.65 -2.57 2.44
CA VAL A 67 11.87 -2.71 3.24
C VAL A 67 11.88 -3.99 4.08
N VAL A 68 10.77 -4.73 4.12
CA VAL A 68 10.68 -6.01 4.84
C VAL A 68 11.45 -7.08 4.08
N PRO A 69 12.30 -7.89 4.75
CA PRO A 69 12.99 -9.00 4.08
C PRO A 69 12.00 -9.98 3.43
N GLN A 70 12.29 -10.41 2.20
CA GLN A 70 11.41 -11.33 1.45
C GLN A 70 11.11 -12.62 2.22
N THR A 71 12.08 -13.14 2.98
CA THR A 71 11.88 -14.33 3.82
C THR A 71 10.77 -14.16 4.86
N VAL A 72 10.56 -12.95 5.37
CA VAL A 72 9.48 -12.65 6.34
C VAL A 72 8.14 -12.53 5.62
N LEU A 73 8.13 -11.91 4.43
CA LEU A 73 6.91 -11.82 3.61
C LEU A 73 6.43 -13.20 3.16
N ASP A 74 7.36 -14.08 2.79
CA ASP A 74 7.04 -15.45 2.37
C ASP A 74 6.49 -16.29 3.52
N GLN A 75 7.03 -16.14 4.73
CA GLN A 75 6.47 -16.76 5.95
C GLN A 75 5.04 -16.27 6.20
N PHE A 76 4.81 -14.95 6.11
CA PHE A 76 3.49 -14.38 6.30
C PHE A 76 2.48 -14.90 5.27
N ARG A 77 2.89 -15.04 4.00
CA ARG A 77 2.03 -15.62 2.94
C ARG A 77 1.71 -17.09 3.19
N GLN A 78 2.66 -17.88 3.70
CA GLN A 78 2.40 -19.28 4.07
C GLN A 78 1.36 -19.38 5.19
N GLU A 79 1.49 -18.56 6.24
CA GLU A 79 0.54 -18.54 7.36
C GLU A 79 -0.90 -18.15 6.97
N MET A 80 -1.07 -17.38 5.89
CA MET A 80 -2.41 -17.01 5.39
C MET A 80 -3.02 -18.03 4.41
N ALA A 81 -2.23 -18.99 3.91
CA ALA A 81 -2.68 -20.00 2.96
C ALA A 81 -3.19 -21.29 3.64
N ASP A 82 -2.84 -21.49 4.91
CA ASP A 82 -3.29 -22.60 5.78
C ASP A 82 -4.55 -22.24 6.58
#